data_AF-A0A1I4V8L8-F1
#
_entry.id   AF-A0A1I4V8L8-F1
#
_cell.length_a   1.000
_cell.length_b   1.000
_cell.length_c   1.000
_cell.angle_alpha   90.00
_cell.angle_beta   90.00
_cell.angle_gamma   90.00
#
_symmetry.space_group_name_H-M   'P 1'
#
loop_
_entity.id
_entity.type
_entity.pdbx_description
1 polymer ?
#
loop_
_entity_poly.entity_id
_entity_poly.type
_entity_poly.pdbx_seq_one_letter_code
_entity_poly.pdbx_strand_id
1 'polypeptide(L)'
;MAEQKAPKTSGTDWSRINAFTEEDVERMARNDTDNPATVEDDWADAVIGLPPLKTPVNAKFDADVVDWFKAQGRGYQARMNAVLRRYMEAHRKAG
;
A
#
# COMPACT_ATOMS: atom_id res chain seq x y z
N MET A 1 17.52 -2.36 -31.91
CA MET A 1 18.64 -2.19 -30.96
C MET A 1 18.03 -2.07 -29.57
N ALA A 2 18.14 -3.11 -28.73
CA ALA A 2 17.60 -3.07 -27.37
C ALA A 2 18.64 -2.44 -26.45
N GLU A 3 18.30 -1.29 -25.87
CA GLU A 3 19.14 -0.57 -24.94
C GLU A 3 19.15 -1.32 -23.59
N GLN A 4 20.24 -2.05 -23.32
CA GLN A 4 20.45 -2.72 -22.05
C GLN A 4 20.86 -1.67 -21.00
N LYS A 5 19.94 -1.32 -20.11
CA LYS A 5 20.24 -0.48 -18.94
C LYS A 5 21.20 -1.23 -18.01
N ALA A 6 22.36 -0.63 -17.74
CA ALA A 6 23.33 -1.13 -16.76
C ALA A 6 22.67 -1.26 -15.36
N PRO A 7 23.06 -2.26 -14.55
CA PRO A 7 22.53 -2.43 -13.20
C PRO A 7 22.87 -1.21 -12.35
N LYS A 8 21.87 -0.63 -11.68
CA LYS A 8 22.10 0.46 -10.72
C LYS A 8 22.87 -0.11 -9.53
N THR A 9 24.14 0.25 -9.39
CA THR A 9 24.88 -0.02 -8.16
C THR A 9 24.27 0.82 -7.04
N SER A 10 23.86 0.17 -5.95
CA SER A 10 23.44 0.88 -4.75
C SER A 10 24.63 1.68 -4.22
N GLY A 11 24.49 2.99 -4.02
CA GLY A 11 25.50 3.83 -3.36
C GLY A 11 25.64 3.55 -1.86
N THR A 12 25.02 2.48 -1.37
CA THR A 12 25.03 2.07 0.02
C THR A 12 26.24 1.19 0.29
N ASP A 13 27.05 1.59 1.27
CA ASP A 13 28.14 0.76 1.79
C ASP A 13 27.59 -0.36 2.69
N TRP A 14 27.26 -1.48 2.05
CA TRP A 14 26.71 -2.65 2.73
C TRP A 14 27.70 -3.34 3.65
N SER A 15 29.00 -3.29 3.34
CA SER A 15 30.05 -3.88 4.19
C SER A 15 30.09 -3.17 5.54
N ARG A 16 29.98 -1.85 5.55
CA ARG A 16 29.87 -1.06 6.78
C ARG A 16 28.58 -1.35 7.55
N ILE A 17 27.43 -1.40 6.88
CA ILE A 17 26.14 -1.67 7.55
C ILE A 17 26.14 -3.06 8.21
N ASN A 18 26.62 -4.08 7.50
CA ASN A 18 26.65 -5.45 8.01
C ASN A 18 27.67 -5.67 9.15
N ALA A 19 28.59 -4.72 9.37
CA ALA A 19 29.58 -4.79 10.43
C ALA A 19 29.05 -4.25 11.77
N PHE A 20 27.90 -3.57 11.81
CA PHE A 20 27.31 -3.12 13.07
C PHE A 20 26.84 -4.30 13.92
N THR A 21 27.11 -4.23 15.23
CA THR A 21 26.55 -5.18 16.18
C THR A 21 25.11 -4.82 16.55
N GLU A 22 24.39 -5.75 17.19
CA GLU A 22 23.04 -5.47 17.70
C GLU A 22 23.05 -4.31 18.71
N GLU A 23 24.08 -4.23 19.57
CA GLU A 23 24.22 -3.14 20.54
C GLU A 23 24.47 -1.78 19.88
N ASP A 24 25.20 -1.75 18.76
CA ASP A 24 25.38 -0.54 17.98
C ASP A 24 24.06 -0.07 17.37
N VAL A 25 23.28 -0.99 16.80
CA VAL A 25 21.95 -0.69 16.24
C VAL A 25 21.00 -0.18 17.32
N GLU A 26 20.93 -0.85 18.47
CA GLU A 26 20.05 -0.47 19.58
C GLU A 26 20.43 0.89 20.19
N ARG A 27 21.73 1.20 20.27
CA ARG A 27 22.20 2.51 20.71
C ARG A 27 21.85 3.61 19.70
N MET A 28 21.95 3.33 18.40
CA MET A 28 21.56 4.28 17.35
C MET A 28 20.06 4.54 17.40
N ALA A 29 19.23 3.49 17.45
CA ALA A 29 17.78 3.61 17.52
C ALA A 29 17.32 4.43 18.73
N ARG A 30 17.88 4.18 19.93
CA ARG A 30 17.52 4.94 21.14
C ARG A 30 17.88 6.43 21.10
N ASN A 31 18.89 6.81 20.32
CA ASN A 31 19.34 8.20 20.21
C ASN A 31 18.76 8.92 18.98
N ASP A 32 18.00 8.22 18.14
CA ASP A 32 17.39 8.79 16.94
C ASP A 32 16.18 9.65 17.34
N THR A 33 16.28 10.96 17.13
CA THR A 33 15.21 11.90 17.45
C THR A 33 14.03 11.79 16.48
N ASP A 34 14.28 11.31 15.25
CA ASP A 34 13.25 11.11 14.23
C ASP A 34 12.53 9.76 14.39
N ASN A 35 13.07 8.85 15.20
CA ASN A 35 12.50 7.54 15.51
C ASN A 35 12.50 7.26 17.02
N PRO A 36 11.69 7.99 17.80
CA PRO A 36 11.62 7.79 19.24
C PRO A 36 11.10 6.39 19.58
N ALA A 37 11.56 5.84 20.71
CA ALA A 37 11.04 4.58 21.22
C ALA A 37 9.53 4.70 21.51
N THR A 38 8.77 3.68 21.12
CA THR A 38 7.32 3.61 21.39
C THR A 38 7.03 2.67 22.56
N VAL A 39 5.97 2.97 23.29
CA VAL A 39 5.42 2.14 24.36
C VAL A 39 4.11 1.49 23.92
N GLU A 40 3.62 0.52 24.68
CA GLU A 40 2.39 -0.22 24.34
C GLU A 40 1.17 0.71 24.17
N ASP A 41 1.06 1.75 24.99
CA ASP A 41 0.01 2.77 24.90
C ASP A 41 0.01 3.53 23.56
N ASP A 42 1.18 3.72 22.93
CA ASP A 42 1.26 4.36 21.60
C ASP A 42 0.55 3.54 20.51
N TRP A 43 0.35 2.24 20.76
CA TRP A 43 -0.27 1.29 19.85
C TRP A 43 -1.67 0.83 20.30
N ALA A 44 -2.18 1.32 21.44
CA ALA A 44 -3.43 0.84 22.04
C ALA A 44 -4.64 0.95 21.09
N ASP A 45 -4.68 2.01 20.29
CA ASP A 45 -5.75 2.28 19.32
C ASP A 45 -5.31 2.03 17.86
N ALA A 46 -4.15 1.41 17.63
CA ALA A 46 -3.64 1.17 16.30
C ALA A 46 -4.54 0.17 15.54
N VAL A 47 -5.15 0.64 14.44
CA VAL A 47 -5.96 -0.22 13.56
C VAL A 47 -5.13 -0.67 12.38
N ILE A 48 -4.97 -2.00 12.22
CA ILE A 48 -4.41 -2.57 10.99
C ILE A 48 -5.47 -2.45 9.90
N GLY A 49 -5.38 -1.40 9.09
CA GLY A 49 -6.23 -1.19 7.92
C GLY A 49 -5.87 -2.14 6.78
N LEU A 50 -6.27 -3.42 6.87
CA LEU A 50 -6.15 -4.30 5.71
C LEU A 50 -7.06 -3.79 4.58
N PRO A 51 -6.55 -3.65 3.34
CA PRO A 51 -7.42 -3.38 2.21
C PRO A 51 -8.46 -4.50 2.11
N PRO A 52 -9.73 -4.18 1.79
CA PRO A 52 -10.76 -5.20 1.71
C PRO A 52 -10.34 -6.28 0.71
N LEU A 53 -10.46 -7.54 1.13
CA LEU A 53 -10.19 -8.69 0.26
C LEU A 53 -11.01 -8.55 -1.02
N LYS A 54 -10.33 -8.62 -2.16
CA LYS A 54 -10.94 -8.55 -3.48
C LYS A 54 -11.06 -9.95 -4.04
N THR A 55 -12.27 -10.38 -4.34
CA THR A 55 -12.49 -11.64 -5.05
C THR A 55 -12.43 -11.38 -6.55
N PRO A 56 -11.52 -12.02 -7.31
CA PRO A 56 -11.52 -11.91 -8.76
C PRO A 56 -12.76 -12.62 -9.32
N VAL A 57 -13.64 -11.85 -9.94
CA VAL A 57 -14.85 -12.35 -10.60
C VAL A 57 -14.83 -11.96 -12.06
N ASN A 58 -15.28 -12.86 -12.94
CA ASN A 58 -15.54 -12.53 -14.33
C ASN A 58 -17.01 -12.08 -14.44
N ALA A 59 -17.23 -10.79 -14.72
CA ALA A 59 -18.54 -10.19 -14.85
C ALA A 59 -18.63 -9.44 -16.19
N LYS A 60 -19.82 -9.44 -16.79
CA LYS A 60 -20.13 -8.65 -17.98
C LYS A 60 -20.78 -7.34 -17.54
N PHE A 61 -20.32 -6.24 -18.12
CA PHE A 61 -20.87 -4.90 -17.95
C PHE A 61 -21.22 -4.34 -19.32
N ASP A 62 -22.17 -3.39 -19.37
CA ASP A 62 -22.51 -2.70 -20.60
C ASP A 62 -21.31 -1.90 -21.13
N ALA A 63 -21.16 -1.87 -22.46
CA ALA A 63 -19.99 -1.31 -23.12
C ALA A 63 -19.82 0.19 -22.82
N ASP A 64 -20.93 0.93 -22.84
CA ASP A 64 -20.99 2.37 -22.55
C ASP A 64 -20.57 2.70 -21.12
N VAL A 65 -20.97 1.87 -20.14
CA VAL A 65 -20.56 2.01 -18.73
C VAL A 65 -19.05 1.84 -18.62
N VAL A 66 -18.50 0.79 -19.23
CA VAL A 66 -17.05 0.52 -19.19
C VAL A 66 -16.27 1.66 -19.85
N ASP A 67 -16.73 2.14 -20.99
CA ASP A 67 -16.07 3.21 -21.74
C ASP A 67 -16.11 4.54 -20.99
N TRP A 68 -17.23 4.86 -20.33
CA TRP A 68 -17.34 6.04 -19.46
C TRP A 68 -16.32 6.02 -18.32
N PHE A 69 -16.17 4.89 -17.62
CA PHE A 69 -15.18 4.77 -16.55
C PHE A 69 -13.73 4.80 -17.09
N LYS A 70 -13.47 4.18 -18.25
CA LYS A 70 -12.15 4.22 -18.90
C LYS A 70 -11.75 5.65 -19.30
N ALA A 71 -12.69 6.47 -19.76
CA ALA A 71 -12.44 7.86 -20.12
C ALA A 71 -11.90 8.70 -18.94
N GLN A 72 -12.16 8.29 -17.70
CA GLN A 72 -11.62 8.92 -16.49
C GLN A 72 -10.16 8.54 -16.18
N GLY A 73 -9.50 7.75 -17.04
CA GLY A 73 -8.09 7.41 -16.95
C GLY A 73 -7.77 6.26 -16.00
N ARG A 74 -6.51 6.20 -15.54
CA ARG A 74 -5.99 5.10 -14.71
C ARG A 74 -6.85 4.89 -13.44
N GLY A 75 -7.05 3.63 -13.07
CA GLY A 75 -7.83 3.26 -11.88
C GLY A 75 -9.33 3.15 -12.10
N TYR A 76 -9.81 3.08 -13.35
CA TYR A 76 -11.23 2.98 -13.66
C TYR A 76 -11.94 1.81 -12.96
N GLN A 77 -11.30 0.63 -12.86
CA GLN A 77 -11.84 -0.52 -12.13
C GLN A 77 -12.03 -0.24 -10.63
N ALA A 78 -11.12 0.53 -10.02
CA ALA A 78 -11.23 0.90 -8.61
C ALA A 78 -12.41 1.88 -8.40
N ARG A 79 -12.61 2.83 -9.32
CA ARG A 79 -13.78 3.73 -9.29
C ARG A 79 -15.08 2.97 -9.49
N MET A 80 -15.13 2.05 -10.45
CA MET A 80 -16.30 1.20 -10.67
C MET A 80 -16.64 0.38 -9.42
N ASN A 81 -15.64 -0.24 -8.79
CA ASN A 81 -15.82 -0.95 -7.52
C ASN A 81 -16.29 -0.05 -6.37
N ALA A 82 -15.82 1.21 -6.30
CA ALA A 82 -16.27 2.15 -5.28
C ALA A 82 -17.75 2.50 -5.42
N VAL A 83 -18.25 2.64 -6.65
CA VAL A 83 -19.69 2.85 -6.90
C VAL A 83 -20.51 1.64 -6.47
N LEU A 84 -20.10 0.44 -6.85
CA LEU A 84 -20.76 -0.81 -6.43
C LEU A 84 -20.77 -0.97 -4.92
N ARG A 85 -19.66 -0.61 -4.25
CA ARG A 85 -19.57 -0.63 -2.78
C ARG A 85 -20.54 0.34 -2.13
N ARG A 86 -20.63 1.58 -2.61
CA ARG A 86 -21.58 2.57 -2.08
C ARG A 86 -23.03 2.10 -2.25
N TYR A 87 -23.35 1.52 -3.40
CA TYR A 87 -24.67 0.94 -3.64
C TYR A 87 -24.97 -0.18 -2.64
N MET A 88 -24.05 -1.13 -2.45
CA MET A 88 -24.16 -2.21 -1.46
C MET A 88 -24.36 -1.67 -0.04
N GLU A 89 -23.54 -0.72 0.40
CA GLU A 89 -23.59 -0.16 1.75
C GLU A 89 -24.91 0.59 2.02
N ALA A 90 -25.43 1.30 1.03
CA ALA A 90 -26.72 1.99 1.12
C ALA A 90 -27.89 1.02 1.29
N HIS A 91 -27.86 -0.12 0.59
CA HIS A 91 -28.95 -1.11 0.64
C HIS A 91 -28.81 -2.10 1.81
N ARG A 92 -27.61 -2.26 2.37
CA ARG A 92 -27.37 -3.13 3.53
C ARG A 92 -27.90 -2.55 4.84
N LYS A 93 -28.10 -1.23 4.95
CA LYS A 93 -28.67 -0.58 6.14
C LYS A 93 -30.20 -0.55 6.18
N ALA A 94 -30.86 -1.03 5.12
CA ALA A 94 -32.32 -1.00 4.98
C ALA A 94 -33.02 -2.31 5.40
N GLY A 95 -32.32 -3.22 6.08
CA GLY A 95 -32.87 -4.43 6.71
C GLY A 95 -32.20 -4.68 8.04
#